data_AF-A0A4P9YFT7-F1
#
_entry.id   AF-A0A4P9YFT7-F1
#
_cell.length_a   1.000
_cell.length_b   1.000
_cell.length_c   1.000
_cell.angle_alpha   90.00
_cell.angle_beta   90.00
_cell.angle_gamma   90.00
#
_symmetry.space_group_name_H-M   'P 1'
#
loop_
_entity.id
_entity.type
_entity.pdbx_description
1 polymer ?
#
loop_
_entity_poly.entity_id
_entity_poly.type
_entity_poly.pdbx_seq_one_letter_code
_entity_poly.pdbx_strand_id
1 'polypeptide(L)'
;MERVSLYRRILRLHKQLPSEMRLLGDLYVKEEVHRHRNSNKKFVDEFVKEWGKYADILDEQLNNPAKSNIGKKIDPETLTKLSGDQIVQLYDLKVESTKAAK
;
A
#
# COMPACT_ATOMS: atom_id res chain seq x y z
N MET A 1 4.05 18.75 -10.39
CA MET A 1 5.22 18.58 -9.50
C MET A 1 4.93 17.57 -8.38
N GLU A 2 3.71 17.58 -7.82
CA GLU A 2 3.29 16.72 -6.68
C GLU A 2 3.41 15.20 -6.89
N ARG A 3 3.08 14.65 -8.06
CA ARG A 3 3.19 13.19 -8.31
C ARG A 3 4.61 12.66 -8.13
N VAL A 4 5.61 13.43 -8.59
CA VAL A 4 7.01 13.02 -8.56
C VAL A 4 7.58 13.14 -7.14
N SER A 5 7.17 14.17 -6.38
CA SER A 5 7.56 14.28 -4.97
C SER A 5 6.94 13.18 -4.13
N LEU A 6 5.66 12.85 -4.35
CA LEU A 6 4.99 11.74 -3.66
C LEU A 6 5.64 10.40 -3.97
N TYR A 7 5.93 10.11 -5.24
CA TYR A 7 6.66 8.89 -5.64
C TYR A 7 7.99 8.75 -4.91
N ARG A 8 8.81 9.82 -4.91
CA ARG A 8 10.10 9.81 -4.22
C ARG A 8 9.96 9.65 -2.71
N ARG A 9 8.93 10.26 -2.10
CA ARG A 9 8.63 10.11 -0.67
C ARG A 9 8.33 8.66 -0.33
N ILE A 10 7.44 8.01 -1.08
CA ILE A 10 7.07 6.61 -0.86
C ILE A 10 8.30 5.69 -0.96
N LEU A 11 9.12 5.84 -2.01
CA LEU A 11 10.35 5.05 -2.14
C LEU A 11 11.34 5.24 -0.99
N ARG A 12 11.40 6.43 -0.38
CA ARG A 12 12.22 6.67 0.82
C ARG A 12 11.67 5.96 2.05
N LEU A 13 10.34 5.91 2.21
CA LEU A 13 9.70 5.18 3.30
C LEU A 13 9.88 3.67 3.13
N HIS A 14 9.74 3.15 1.90
CA HIS A 14 9.98 1.74 1.59
C HIS A 14 11.40 1.28 1.94
N LYS A 15 12.38 2.19 1.96
CA LYS A 15 13.76 1.92 2.40
C LYS A 15 13.89 1.54 3.88
N GLN A 16 12.83 1.66 4.66
CA GLN A 16 12.79 1.27 6.07
C GLN A 16 11.98 -0.02 6.28
N LEU A 17 11.34 -0.53 5.23
CA LEU A 17 10.58 -1.78 5.27
C LEU A 17 11.48 -3.02 5.17
N PRO A 18 11.02 -4.17 5.69
CA PRO A 18 11.59 -5.48 5.40
C PRO A 18 11.74 -5.70 3.89
N SER A 19 12.75 -6.48 3.50
CA SER A 19 13.17 -6.65 2.11
C SER A 19 12.05 -7.10 1.19
N GLU A 20 11.23 -8.05 1.65
CA GLU A 20 10.12 -8.64 0.90
C GLU A 20 9.00 -7.60 0.67
N MET A 21 8.66 -6.84 1.72
CA MET A 21 7.66 -5.78 1.65
C MET A 21 8.12 -4.63 0.74
N ARG A 22 9.40 -4.25 0.82
CA ARG A 22 9.98 -3.24 -0.08
C ARG A 22 9.89 -3.69 -1.52
N LEU A 23 10.33 -4.91 -1.83
CA LEU A 23 10.36 -5.41 -3.21
C LEU A 23 8.97 -5.35 -3.85
N LEU A 24 7.96 -5.86 -3.13
CA LEU A 24 6.58 -5.85 -3.59
C LEU A 24 6.03 -4.42 -3.74
N GLY A 25 6.28 -3.58 -2.72
CA GLY A 25 5.81 -2.20 -2.70
C GLY A 25 6.42 -1.35 -3.81
N ASP A 26 7.74 -1.42 -4.01
CA ASP A 26 8.46 -0.64 -5.03
C ASP A 26 7.97 -0.99 -6.45
N LEU A 27 7.76 -2.28 -6.72
CA LEU A 27 7.21 -2.75 -7.99
C LEU A 27 5.81 -2.16 -8.21
N TYR A 28 4.94 -2.27 -7.20
CA TYR A 28 3.56 -1.81 -7.30
C TYR A 28 3.46 -0.30 -7.49
N VAL A 29 4.21 0.49 -6.72
CA VAL A 29 4.22 1.96 -6.83
C VAL A 29 4.66 2.39 -8.23
N LYS A 30 5.70 1.75 -8.77
CA LYS A 30 6.22 2.06 -10.11
C LYS A 30 5.14 1.85 -11.18
N GLU A 31 4.45 0.72 -11.12
CA GLU A 31 3.34 0.41 -12.02
C GLU A 31 2.18 1.39 -11.86
N GLU A 32 1.86 1.79 -10.63
CA GLU A 32 0.75 2.71 -10.38
C GLU A 32 1.02 4.12 -10.88
N VAL A 33 2.25 4.62 -10.69
CA VAL A 33 2.67 5.91 -11.27
C VAL A 33 2.69 5.86 -12.79
N HIS A 34 3.06 4.72 -13.38
CA HIS A 34 3.00 4.55 -14.82
C HIS A 34 1.55 4.62 -15.34
N ARG A 35 0.63 3.88 -14.71
CA ARG A 35 -0.81 3.90 -15.04
C ARG A 35 -1.40 5.31 -14.93
N HIS A 36 -1.03 6.06 -13.91
CA HIS A 36 -1.54 7.43 -13.68
C HIS A 36 -0.80 8.52 -14.46
N ARG A 37 0.18 8.18 -15.31
CA ARG A 37 0.93 9.17 -16.10
C ARG A 37 0.04 9.90 -17.09
N ASN A 38 -0.82 9.16 -17.80
CA ASN A 38 -1.67 9.63 -18.89
C ASN A 38 -3.18 9.64 -18.55
N SER A 39 -3.54 9.44 -17.28
CA SER A 39 -4.93 9.41 -16.84
C SER A 39 -5.57 10.80 -16.76
N ASN A 40 -6.90 10.83 -16.79
CA ASN A 40 -7.67 12.06 -16.60
C ASN A 40 -7.35 12.71 -15.23
N LYS A 41 -7.41 14.04 -15.19
CA LYS A 41 -7.08 14.85 -13.99
C LYS A 41 -7.76 14.35 -12.72
N LYS A 42 -9.05 13.99 -12.78
CA LYS A 42 -9.81 13.44 -11.64
C LYS A 42 -9.14 12.22 -11.00
N PHE A 43 -8.64 11.29 -11.81
CA PHE A 43 -7.97 10.08 -11.30
C PHE A 43 -6.59 10.40 -10.75
N VAL A 44 -5.90 11.38 -11.33
CA VAL A 44 -4.62 11.86 -10.81
C VAL A 44 -4.78 12.51 -9.44
N ASP A 45 -5.81 13.34 -9.27
CA ASP A 45 -6.07 14.04 -8.01
C ASP A 45 -6.43 13.04 -6.89
N GLU A 46 -7.30 12.06 -7.17
CA GLU A 46 -7.63 11.00 -6.21
C GLU A 46 -6.40 10.12 -5.91
N PHE A 47 -5.58 9.79 -6.91
CA PHE A 47 -4.32 9.07 -6.72
C PHE A 47 -3.41 9.81 -5.75
N VAL A 48 -3.15 11.10 -5.97
CA VAL A 48 -2.25 11.89 -5.10
C VAL A 48 -2.78 11.94 -3.67
N LYS A 49 -4.10 12.08 -3.51
CA LYS A 49 -4.76 12.11 -2.20
C LYS A 49 -4.62 10.78 -1.45
N GLU A 50 -5.01 9.66 -2.06
CA GLU A 50 -5.00 8.36 -1.38
C GLU A 50 -3.57 7.85 -1.14
N TRP A 51 -2.66 8.05 -2.09
CA TRP A 51 -1.25 7.69 -1.91
C TRP A 51 -0.52 8.62 -0.94
N GLY A 52 -0.95 9.88 -0.81
CA GLY A 52 -0.51 10.80 0.23
C GLY A 52 -0.86 10.27 1.62
N LYS A 53 -2.13 9.88 1.83
CA LYS A 53 -2.58 9.25 3.08
C LYS A 53 -1.81 7.97 3.40
N TYR A 54 -1.58 7.11 2.39
CA TYR A 54 -0.76 5.91 2.55
C TYR A 54 0.65 6.25 3.06
N ALA A 55 1.32 7.23 2.43
CA ALA A 55 2.65 7.66 2.84
C ALA A 55 2.66 8.22 4.28
N ASP A 56 1.65 9.00 4.67
CA ASP A 56 1.52 9.54 6.03
C ASP A 56 1.36 8.43 7.07
N ILE A 57 0.50 7.43 6.77
CA ILE A 57 0.30 6.26 7.63
C ILE A 57 1.59 5.48 7.79
N LEU A 58 2.30 5.24 6.68
CA LEU A 58 3.53 4.46 6.68
C LEU A 58 4.63 5.17 7.47
N ASP A 59 4.76 6.48 7.29
CA ASP A 59 5.71 7.31 8.04
C ASP A 59 5.41 7.31 9.54
N GLU A 60 4.14 7.42 9.94
CA GLU A 60 3.73 7.29 11.35
C GLU A 60 4.08 5.91 11.94
N GLN A 61 3.89 4.85 11.17
CA GLN A 61 4.18 3.48 11.62
C GLN A 61 5.69 3.23 11.76
N LEU A 62 6.49 3.73 10.82
CA LEU A 62 7.95 3.56 10.84
C LEU A 62 8.61 4.35 11.97
N ASN A 63 8.09 5.55 12.28
CA ASN A 63 8.65 6.42 13.31
C ASN A 63 8.08 6.20 14.71
N ASN A 64 7.10 5.29 14.88
CA ASN A 64 6.49 5.03 16.18
C ASN A 64 7.04 3.74 16.82
N PRO A 65 7.93 3.84 17.83
CA PRO A 65 8.54 2.67 18.46
C PRO A 65 7.54 1.76 19.20
N ALA A 66 6.32 2.22 19.48
CA ALA A 66 5.27 1.41 20.08
C ALA A 66 4.46 0.59 19.06
N LYS A 67 4.59 0.89 17.75
CA LYS A 67 3.89 0.18 16.67
C LYS A 67 4.89 -0.71 15.92
N SER A 68 5.18 -1.88 16.46
CA SER A 68 6.06 -2.87 15.82
C SER A 68 5.47 -3.50 14.55
N ASN A 69 4.16 -3.35 14.32
CA ASN A 69 3.46 -3.98 13.19
C ASN A 69 3.16 -2.96 12.10
N ILE A 70 3.68 -3.22 10.90
CA ILE A 70 3.41 -2.46 9.69
C ILE A 70 2.07 -2.90 9.10
N GLY A 71 1.26 -1.93 8.66
CA GLY A 71 -0.06 -2.16 8.08
C GLY A 71 -1.22 -1.86 9.03
N LYS A 72 -2.44 -1.94 8.51
CA LYS A 72 -3.69 -1.70 9.24
C LYS A 72 -4.62 -2.89 9.09
N LYS A 73 -5.46 -3.14 10.09
CA LYS A 73 -6.56 -4.09 9.95
C LYS A 73 -7.49 -3.61 8.84
N ILE A 74 -7.92 -4.52 7.98
CA ILE A 74 -8.88 -4.23 6.93
C ILE A 74 -10.22 -3.90 7.60
N ASP A 75 -10.80 -2.77 7.20
CA ASP A 75 -12.09 -2.33 7.70
C ASP A 75 -13.21 -3.22 7.15
N PRO A 76 -14.21 -3.64 7.95
CA PRO A 76 -15.28 -4.50 7.49
C PRO A 76 -16.08 -3.92 6.31
N GLU A 77 -16.24 -2.60 6.21
CA GLU A 77 -16.91 -1.96 5.08
C GLU A 77 -16.08 -2.04 3.79
N THR A 78 -14.77 -2.24 3.90
CA THR A 78 -13.92 -2.50 2.72
C THR A 78 -14.12 -3.93 2.22
N LEU A 79 -14.36 -4.89 3.12
CA LEU A 79 -14.62 -6.28 2.73
C LEU A 79 -15.93 -6.42 1.96
N THR A 80 -16.95 -5.63 2.27
CA THR A 80 -18.23 -5.66 1.54
C THR A 80 -18.14 -5.13 0.11
N LYS A 81 -17.06 -4.43 -0.23
CA LYS A 81 -16.79 -3.90 -1.58
C LYS A 81 -16.10 -4.92 -2.49
N LEU A 82 -15.63 -6.04 -1.93
CA LEU A 82 -14.96 -7.10 -2.68
C LEU A 82 -15.97 -8.09 -3.26
N SER A 83 -15.67 -8.65 -4.43
CA SER A 83 -16.44 -9.77 -4.98
C SER A 83 -16.24 -11.05 -4.15
N GLY A 84 -17.12 -12.04 -4.32
CA GLY A 84 -16.97 -13.34 -3.67
C GLY A 84 -15.60 -13.98 -3.93
N ASP A 85 -15.15 -13.97 -5.19
CA ASP A 85 -13.85 -14.51 -5.57
C ASP A 85 -12.67 -13.75 -4.93
N GLN A 86 -12.76 -12.43 -4.84
CA GLN A 86 -11.74 -11.60 -4.17
C GLN A 86 -11.67 -11.89 -2.67
N ILE A 87 -12.82 -12.15 -2.03
CA ILE A 87 -12.87 -12.55 -0.62
C ILE A 87 -12.21 -13.91 -0.42
N VAL A 88 -12.49 -14.88 -1.30
CA VAL A 88 -11.85 -16.21 -1.27
C VAL A 88 -10.34 -16.07 -1.43
N GLN A 89 -9.87 -15.33 -2.44
CA GLN A 89 -8.45 -15.11 -2.67
C GLN A 89 -7.76 -14.43 -1.47
N LEU A 90 -8.41 -13.45 -0.85
CA LEU A 90 -7.89 -12.77 0.34
C LEU A 90 -7.82 -13.73 1.54
N TYR A 91 -8.81 -14.60 1.69
CA TYR A 91 -8.82 -15.62 2.74
C TYR A 91 -7.69 -16.65 2.53
N ASP A 92 -7.51 -17.14 1.31
CA ASP A 92 -6.44 -18.09 0.98
C ASP A 92 -5.06 -17.46 1.24
N LEU A 93 -4.88 -16.20 0.84
CA LEU A 93 -3.65 -15.45 1.14
C LEU A 93 -3.38 -15.36 2.64
N LYS A 94 -4.41 -15.08 3.45
CA LYS A 94 -4.29 -15.06 4.92
C LYS A 94 -3.84 -16.42 5.44
N VAL A 95 -4.48 -17.50 4.98
CA VAL A 95 -4.13 -18.87 5.40
C VAL A 95 -2.66 -19.17 5.05
N GLU A 96 -2.24 -18.94 3.81
CA GLU A 96 -0.85 -19.21 3.38
C GLU A 96 0.18 -18.37 4.13
N SER A 97 -0.10 -17.08 4.35
CA SER A 97 0.81 -16.21 5.12
C SER A 97 0.99 -16.64 6.58
N THR A 98 -0.01 -17.31 7.18
CA THR A 98 0.08 -17.83 8.55
C THR A 98 0.70 -19.22 8.64
N LYS A 99 0.70 -19.99 7.56
CA LYS A 99 1.39 -21.30 7.49
C LYS A 99 2.91 -21.12 7.51
N ALA A 100 3.43 -20.12 6.80
CA ALA A 100 4.86 -19.83 6.73
C ALA A 100 5.46 -19.26 8.03
N ALA A 101 4.62 -18.88 9.01
CA ALA A 101 5.05 -18.38 10.31
C ALA A 101 5.21 -19.49 11.39
N LYS A 102 4.97 -20.76 11.02
CA LYS A 102 5.24 -21.95 11.83
C LYS A 102 6.46 -22.69 11.30
#